data_AF-A0A1M6UYR3-F1
#
_entry.id   AF-A0A1M6UYR3-F1
#
_cell.length_a   1.000
_cell.length_b   1.000
_cell.length_c   1.000
_cell.angle_alpha   90.00
_cell.angle_beta   90.00
_cell.angle_gamma   90.00
#
_symmetry.space_group_name_H-M   'P 1'
#
loop_
_entity.id
_entity.type
_entity.pdbx_description
1 polymer ?
#
loop_
_entity_poly.entity_id
_entity_poly.type
_entity_poly.pdbx_seq_one_letter_code
_entity_poly.pdbx_strand_id
1 'polypeptide(L)'
;MKKLVSLVLSFALAISVFNYPATTVSASSAASGNVVLSGSTSVNPLVQALAEAFMKKNPSIKIVEQNVTGSGAGIADAKNAQSNVDFGMSSRNLTSDEAAVLEKVQICMDGLAVVVNKKNPLNEISPSLLYKIYTRDSSALNWNQISDSYKTSVKVAPFGREAGSGTRSCFEDFFKADYGTALPSGYDVKLDGSLASTGVVQTSVQNNIGAIGYMSLGDMDDKKVKPLKVEGVEPSKYTVADGTYAIKRPFLLVYNKTTKVSPAAQAFLDFISSADGQSIIDKMGFVKNNLVRTKADGLTLSSTSLNVKPGSSATLKATVTPADTDNKKVTYSSSNSAVATVSSTGVVKGIKAGTAAITVKTTDGTDISKTCLVTVENPVASVKLNKTTASVKVGKTVALKAAINPSTASNKTVIWSSSNPSVATVSVTGVVTGKKAGKVKITVTTVSGKKTASCKVTVTK
;
A
#
# COMPACT_ATOMS: atom_id res chain seq x y z
N MET A 1 -41.85 -86.24 43.45
CA MET A 1 -41.74 -86.31 41.98
C MET A 1 -41.81 -84.89 41.40
N LYS A 2 -40.72 -84.44 40.72
CA LYS A 2 -40.56 -83.31 39.76
C LYS A 2 -41.29 -81.97 40.05
N LYS A 3 -40.73 -80.76 40.02
CA LYS A 3 -39.38 -80.14 39.87
C LYS A 3 -39.63 -78.63 40.14
N LEU A 4 -38.77 -77.98 40.91
CA LEU A 4 -38.56 -76.52 40.89
C LEU A 4 -37.95 -76.12 39.55
N VAL A 5 -38.41 -75.04 38.89
CA VAL A 5 -37.56 -74.07 38.17
C VAL A 5 -38.26 -72.71 38.16
N SER A 6 -37.53 -71.70 38.63
CA SER A 6 -37.83 -70.26 38.67
C SER A 6 -37.83 -69.64 37.26
N LEU A 7 -38.82 -68.80 36.93
CA LEU A 7 -38.83 -68.00 35.70
C LEU A 7 -38.63 -66.52 36.04
N VAL A 8 -37.45 -66.02 35.73
CA VAL A 8 -37.07 -64.60 35.76
C VAL A 8 -37.67 -63.91 34.53
N LEU A 9 -38.46 -62.85 34.75
CA LEU A 9 -39.04 -62.03 33.70
C LEU A 9 -38.05 -60.92 33.33
N SER A 10 -37.28 -61.12 32.25
CA SER A 10 -36.36 -60.12 31.69
C SER A 10 -37.05 -59.30 30.61
N PHE A 11 -37.07 -57.98 30.78
CA PHE A 11 -37.55 -56.97 29.83
C PHE A 11 -36.56 -56.88 28.65
N ALA A 12 -36.97 -57.28 27.43
CA ALA A 12 -36.19 -57.11 26.21
C ALA A 12 -36.80 -56.00 25.34
N LEU A 13 -36.02 -54.93 25.18
CA LEU A 13 -36.30 -53.76 24.36
C LEU A 13 -36.29 -54.15 22.86
N ALA A 14 -37.40 -53.99 22.17
CA ALA A 14 -37.50 -54.22 20.73
C ALA A 14 -36.78 -53.10 19.96
N ILE A 15 -35.64 -53.42 19.34
CA ILE A 15 -34.98 -52.57 18.34
C ILE A 15 -35.59 -52.92 16.98
N SER A 16 -36.41 -52.02 16.44
CA SER A 16 -36.91 -52.09 15.07
C SER A 16 -35.77 -51.79 14.09
N VAL A 17 -35.32 -52.81 13.35
CA VAL A 17 -34.34 -52.66 12.29
C VAL A 17 -35.05 -52.10 11.05
N PHE A 18 -34.90 -50.79 10.80
CA PHE A 18 -35.31 -50.20 9.53
C PHE A 18 -34.28 -50.60 8.45
N ASN A 19 -34.67 -51.52 7.56
CA ASN A 19 -33.95 -51.76 6.30
C ASN A 19 -34.14 -50.53 5.39
N TYR A 20 -33.15 -49.64 5.37
CA TYR A 20 -33.03 -48.66 4.29
C TYR A 20 -32.48 -49.39 3.05
N PRO A 21 -33.07 -49.25 1.86
CA PRO A 21 -32.42 -49.67 0.64
C PRO A 21 -31.12 -48.85 0.51
N ALA A 22 -29.98 -49.54 0.41
CA ALA A 22 -28.72 -48.91 0.08
C ALA A 22 -28.86 -48.26 -1.31
N THR A 23 -29.08 -46.95 -1.33
CA THR A 23 -28.91 -46.16 -2.53
C THR A 23 -27.46 -46.29 -2.95
N THR A 24 -27.22 -47.03 -4.02
CA THR A 24 -25.96 -47.01 -4.73
C THR A 24 -25.69 -45.55 -5.12
N VAL A 25 -24.74 -44.92 -4.43
CA VAL A 25 -24.13 -43.69 -4.93
C VAL A 25 -23.42 -44.11 -6.21
N SER A 26 -24.10 -43.91 -7.35
CA SER A 26 -23.47 -44.03 -8.66
C SER A 26 -22.29 -43.06 -8.64
N ALA A 27 -21.07 -43.61 -8.63
CA ALA A 27 -19.86 -42.81 -8.69
C ALA A 27 -19.96 -41.93 -9.93
N SER A 28 -20.16 -40.63 -9.73
CA SER A 28 -20.02 -39.63 -10.81
C SER A 28 -18.69 -39.91 -11.47
N SER A 29 -18.70 -40.31 -12.74
CA SER A 29 -17.48 -40.42 -13.53
C SER A 29 -16.68 -39.13 -13.35
N ALA A 30 -15.46 -39.22 -12.85
CA ALA A 30 -14.63 -38.04 -12.64
C ALA A 30 -14.53 -37.26 -13.96
N ALA A 31 -14.90 -35.98 -13.94
CA ALA A 31 -14.86 -35.15 -15.14
C ALA A 31 -13.46 -35.15 -15.76
N SER A 32 -13.39 -35.24 -17.08
CA SER A 32 -12.14 -35.27 -17.85
C SER A 32 -12.33 -34.53 -19.18
N GLY A 33 -11.23 -34.11 -19.80
CA GLY A 33 -11.23 -33.40 -21.08
C GLY A 33 -10.65 -31.99 -21.01
N ASN A 34 -10.94 -31.18 -22.02
CA ASN A 34 -10.43 -29.82 -22.14
C ASN A 34 -11.52 -28.80 -21.79
N VAL A 35 -11.11 -27.69 -21.17
CA VAL A 35 -11.89 -26.47 -21.02
C VAL A 35 -11.13 -25.36 -21.74
N VAL A 36 -11.70 -24.84 -22.81
CA VAL A 36 -11.06 -23.87 -23.70
C VAL A 36 -11.54 -22.46 -23.39
N LEU A 37 -10.62 -21.55 -23.10
CA LEU A 37 -10.88 -20.14 -22.83
C LEU A 37 -10.25 -19.25 -23.89
N SER A 38 -10.89 -18.11 -24.17
CA SER A 38 -10.38 -17.14 -25.13
C SER A 38 -10.62 -15.68 -24.74
N GLY A 39 -9.76 -14.74 -25.19
CA GLY A 39 -10.08 -13.32 -25.19
C GLY A 39 -9.20 -12.43 -24.30
N SER A 40 -9.78 -11.89 -23.22
CA SER A 40 -9.24 -10.74 -22.50
C SER A 40 -7.80 -10.90 -21.98
N THR A 41 -6.92 -10.02 -22.44
CA THR A 41 -5.53 -9.90 -21.95
C THR A 41 -5.42 -9.44 -20.49
N SER A 42 -6.47 -8.86 -19.91
CA SER A 42 -6.47 -8.47 -18.48
C SER A 42 -6.98 -9.58 -17.57
N VAL A 43 -7.83 -10.47 -18.10
CA VAL A 43 -8.40 -11.57 -17.32
C VAL A 43 -7.45 -12.77 -17.33
N ASN A 44 -6.70 -12.92 -18.42
CA ASN A 44 -5.83 -14.07 -18.66
C ASN A 44 -4.82 -14.34 -17.53
N PRO A 45 -4.08 -13.36 -16.96
CA PRO A 45 -3.14 -13.67 -15.88
C PRO A 45 -3.81 -14.30 -14.65
N LEU A 46 -5.02 -13.82 -14.29
CA LEU A 46 -5.81 -14.42 -13.21
C LEU A 46 -6.28 -15.83 -13.57
N VAL A 47 -6.79 -16.03 -14.78
CA VAL A 47 -7.24 -17.34 -15.26
C VAL A 47 -6.09 -18.34 -15.27
N GLN A 48 -4.88 -17.95 -15.67
CA GLN A 48 -3.69 -18.80 -15.63
C GLN A 48 -3.40 -19.30 -14.21
N ALA A 49 -3.37 -18.40 -13.23
CA ALA A 49 -3.13 -18.77 -11.85
C ALA A 49 -4.23 -19.70 -11.29
N LEU A 50 -5.49 -19.46 -11.64
CA LEU A 50 -6.61 -20.32 -11.28
C LEU A 50 -6.53 -21.69 -11.95
N ALA A 51 -6.19 -21.71 -13.24
CA ALA A 51 -6.05 -22.90 -14.06
C ALA A 51 -4.94 -23.82 -13.55
N GLU A 52 -3.77 -23.27 -13.23
CA GLU A 52 -2.65 -24.01 -12.65
C GLU A 52 -3.05 -24.70 -11.33
N ALA A 53 -3.69 -23.95 -10.43
CA ALA A 53 -4.13 -24.49 -9.14
C ALA A 53 -5.24 -25.54 -9.30
N PHE A 54 -6.17 -25.31 -10.23
CA PHE A 54 -7.25 -26.24 -10.54
C PHE A 54 -6.74 -27.56 -11.13
N MET A 55 -5.88 -27.50 -12.15
CA MET A 55 -5.34 -28.68 -12.84
C MET A 55 -4.47 -29.53 -11.91
N LYS A 56 -3.83 -28.94 -10.91
CA LYS A 56 -3.10 -29.68 -9.87
C LYS A 56 -4.02 -30.59 -9.04
N LYS A 57 -5.27 -30.16 -8.82
CA LYS A 57 -6.29 -30.93 -8.10
C LYS A 57 -7.12 -31.84 -9.00
N ASN A 58 -7.18 -31.51 -10.29
CA ASN A 58 -8.01 -32.18 -11.29
C ASN A 58 -7.14 -32.58 -12.49
N PRO A 59 -6.21 -33.55 -12.35
CA PRO A 59 -5.21 -33.83 -13.37
C PRO A 59 -5.79 -34.34 -14.70
N SER A 60 -7.02 -34.88 -14.66
CA SER A 60 -7.80 -35.36 -15.81
C SER A 60 -8.44 -34.25 -16.65
N ILE A 61 -8.45 -33.01 -16.15
CA ILE A 61 -8.99 -31.84 -16.85
C ILE A 61 -7.84 -30.93 -17.25
N LYS A 62 -7.85 -30.45 -18.50
CA LYS A 62 -6.89 -29.46 -19.00
C LYS A 62 -7.60 -28.14 -19.27
N ILE A 63 -7.02 -27.07 -18.76
CA ILE A 63 -7.42 -25.72 -19.12
C ILE A 63 -6.55 -25.26 -20.28
N VAL A 64 -7.16 -24.80 -21.37
CA VAL A 64 -6.49 -24.38 -22.60
C VAL A 64 -6.88 -22.94 -22.89
N GLU A 65 -5.90 -22.07 -23.07
CA GLU A 65 -6.12 -20.66 -23.39
C GLU A 65 -5.72 -20.42 -24.85
N GLN A 66 -6.59 -19.78 -25.64
CA GLN A 66 -6.33 -19.46 -27.05
C GLN A 66 -6.83 -18.05 -27.41
N ASN A 67 -6.31 -17.46 -28.48
CA ASN A 67 -6.77 -16.16 -28.99
C ASN A 67 -6.88 -15.09 -27.87
N VAL A 68 -5.81 -14.94 -27.08
CA VAL A 68 -5.74 -13.97 -25.97
C VAL A 68 -5.44 -12.57 -26.52
N THR A 69 -6.41 -12.02 -27.25
CA THR A 69 -6.25 -10.77 -28.02
C THR A 69 -7.18 -9.65 -27.52
N GLY A 70 -8.13 -9.92 -26.64
CA GLY A 70 -9.04 -8.90 -26.12
C GLY A 70 -10.42 -9.43 -25.74
N SER A 71 -11.18 -8.62 -25.00
CA SER A 71 -12.53 -9.01 -24.55
C SER A 71 -13.50 -9.18 -25.72
N GLY A 72 -13.35 -8.38 -26.79
CA GLY A 72 -14.16 -8.52 -27.99
C GLY A 72 -13.98 -9.88 -28.68
N ALA A 73 -12.74 -10.36 -28.77
CA ALA A 73 -12.42 -11.68 -29.35
C ALA A 73 -13.04 -12.82 -28.51
N GLY A 74 -12.85 -12.80 -27.18
CA GLY A 74 -13.44 -13.82 -26.31
C GLY A 74 -14.96 -13.86 -26.36
N ILE A 75 -15.62 -12.69 -26.41
CA ILE A 75 -17.07 -12.61 -26.56
C ILE A 75 -17.53 -13.13 -27.93
N ALA A 76 -16.82 -12.78 -29.01
CA ALA A 76 -17.13 -13.27 -30.36
C ALA A 76 -16.99 -14.81 -30.43
N ASP A 77 -15.91 -15.35 -29.88
CA ASP A 77 -15.66 -16.79 -29.85
C ASP A 77 -16.69 -17.53 -29.01
N ALA A 78 -17.11 -16.98 -27.87
CA ALA A 78 -18.17 -17.56 -27.04
C ALA A 78 -19.56 -17.47 -27.69
N LYS A 79 -19.83 -16.46 -28.51
CA LYS A 79 -21.12 -16.34 -29.24
C LYS A 79 -21.22 -17.35 -30.37
N ASN A 80 -20.10 -17.67 -31.01
CA ASN A 80 -20.05 -18.58 -32.14
C ASN A 80 -20.34 -20.03 -31.69
N ALA A 81 -21.53 -20.54 -32.01
CA ALA A 81 -21.95 -21.88 -31.63
C ALA A 81 -21.11 -23.01 -32.26
N GLN A 82 -20.32 -22.71 -33.29
CA GLN A 82 -19.38 -23.64 -33.94
C GLN A 82 -17.96 -23.55 -33.35
N SER A 83 -17.71 -22.61 -32.43
CA SER A 83 -16.44 -22.48 -31.73
C SER A 83 -16.22 -23.64 -30.76
N ASN A 84 -14.95 -24.00 -30.54
CA ASN A 84 -14.55 -24.95 -29.50
C ASN A 84 -14.35 -24.27 -28.13
N VAL A 85 -14.65 -22.98 -28.00
CA VAL A 85 -14.44 -22.18 -26.79
C VAL A 85 -15.59 -22.42 -25.80
N ASP A 86 -15.25 -22.93 -24.61
CA ASP A 86 -16.18 -23.05 -23.49
C ASP A 86 -16.45 -21.69 -22.84
N PHE A 87 -15.42 -20.85 -22.67
CA PHE A 87 -15.54 -19.53 -22.04
C PHE A 87 -14.82 -18.41 -22.77
N GLY A 88 -15.56 -17.36 -23.10
CA GLY A 88 -15.02 -16.05 -23.43
C GLY A 88 -14.61 -15.30 -22.16
N MET A 89 -13.38 -14.82 -22.10
CA MET A 89 -12.87 -13.94 -21.06
C MET A 89 -13.16 -12.49 -21.42
N SER A 90 -13.89 -11.78 -20.54
CA SER A 90 -14.20 -10.36 -20.72
C SER A 90 -13.81 -9.52 -19.50
N SER A 91 -13.27 -8.33 -19.75
CA SER A 91 -12.97 -7.31 -18.73
C SER A 91 -13.87 -6.08 -18.85
N ARG A 92 -15.07 -6.28 -19.43
CA ARG A 92 -16.16 -5.33 -19.53
C ARG A 92 -17.49 -6.07 -19.40
N ASN A 93 -18.56 -5.33 -19.11
CA ASN A 93 -19.91 -5.87 -19.20
C ASN A 93 -20.26 -6.28 -20.64
N LEU A 94 -21.17 -7.24 -20.76
CA LEU A 94 -21.83 -7.56 -22.03
C LEU A 94 -22.74 -6.42 -22.45
N THR A 95 -22.83 -6.16 -23.75
CA THR A 95 -23.90 -5.33 -24.31
C THR A 95 -25.23 -6.07 -24.25
N SER A 96 -26.35 -5.36 -24.45
CA SER A 96 -27.68 -5.96 -24.48
C SER A 96 -27.80 -7.10 -25.51
N ASP A 97 -27.24 -6.90 -26.71
CA ASP A 97 -27.24 -7.90 -27.79
C ASP A 97 -26.38 -9.13 -27.48
N GLU A 98 -25.26 -8.92 -26.78
CA GLU A 98 -24.41 -10.03 -26.32
C GLU A 98 -25.10 -10.82 -25.21
N ALA A 99 -25.72 -10.14 -24.24
CA ALA A 99 -26.45 -10.75 -23.13
C ALA A 99 -27.72 -11.51 -23.57
N ALA A 100 -28.26 -11.21 -24.75
CA ALA A 100 -29.38 -11.96 -25.31
C ALA A 100 -29.02 -13.44 -25.59
N VAL A 101 -27.76 -13.71 -25.98
CA VAL A 101 -27.31 -15.04 -26.41
C VAL A 101 -26.25 -15.67 -25.48
N LEU A 102 -25.57 -14.86 -24.68
CA LEU A 102 -24.57 -15.31 -23.72
C LEU A 102 -25.10 -15.26 -22.29
N GLU A 103 -24.63 -16.21 -21.48
CA GLU A 103 -24.67 -16.16 -20.04
C GLU A 103 -23.31 -15.69 -19.50
N LYS A 104 -23.28 -15.11 -18.29
CA LYS A 104 -22.05 -14.59 -17.68
C LYS A 104 -21.86 -15.07 -16.25
N VAL A 105 -20.62 -15.42 -15.92
CA VAL A 105 -20.15 -15.61 -14.54
C VAL A 105 -19.17 -14.50 -14.23
N GLN A 106 -19.51 -13.64 -13.28
CA GLN A 106 -18.53 -12.72 -12.72
C GLN A 106 -17.58 -13.48 -11.82
N ILE A 107 -16.28 -13.41 -12.09
CA ILE A 107 -15.27 -14.12 -11.29
C ILE A 107 -14.62 -13.22 -10.22
N CYS A 108 -14.51 -11.92 -10.50
CA CYS A 108 -14.03 -10.91 -9.55
C CYS A 108 -14.37 -9.49 -10.07
N MET A 109 -14.07 -8.49 -9.24
CA MET A 109 -13.98 -7.09 -9.66
C MET A 109 -12.50 -6.66 -9.76
N ASP A 110 -12.20 -5.83 -10.75
CA ASP A 110 -10.89 -5.24 -11.01
C ASP A 110 -10.99 -3.70 -10.95
N GLY A 111 -9.90 -3.06 -10.52
CA GLY A 111 -9.73 -1.61 -10.65
C GLY A 111 -8.97 -1.30 -11.93
N LEU A 112 -9.25 -0.18 -12.57
CA LEU A 112 -8.45 0.30 -13.68
C LEU A 112 -7.53 1.43 -13.20
N ALA A 113 -6.26 1.09 -12.97
CA ALA A 113 -5.27 2.05 -12.51
C ALA A 113 -4.84 2.98 -13.65
N VAL A 114 -4.91 4.29 -13.41
CA VAL A 114 -4.19 5.28 -14.22
C VAL A 114 -2.74 5.29 -13.77
N VAL A 115 -1.83 5.02 -14.68
CA VAL A 115 -0.41 4.80 -14.39
C VAL A 115 0.48 5.76 -15.17
N VAL A 116 1.57 6.17 -14.55
CA VAL A 116 2.63 6.99 -15.14
C VAL A 116 3.99 6.36 -14.87
N ASN A 117 5.02 6.88 -15.53
CA ASN A 117 6.40 6.48 -15.24
C ASN A 117 6.76 6.71 -13.76
N LYS A 118 7.59 5.84 -13.15
CA LYS A 118 8.03 6.00 -11.74
C LYS A 118 8.70 7.34 -11.44
N LYS A 119 9.34 7.96 -12.45
CA LYS A 119 10.01 9.27 -12.31
C LYS A 119 9.06 10.46 -12.41
N ASN A 120 7.80 10.25 -12.81
CA ASN A 120 6.78 11.29 -12.81
C ASN A 120 6.52 11.74 -11.35
N PRO A 121 6.63 13.03 -10.98
CA PRO A 121 6.35 13.52 -9.63
C PRO A 121 4.86 13.59 -9.24
N LEU A 122 3.93 13.56 -10.21
CA LEU A 122 2.49 13.68 -9.96
C LEU A 122 1.96 12.49 -9.15
N ASN A 123 1.17 12.71 -8.10
CA ASN A 123 0.63 11.64 -7.26
C ASN A 123 -0.88 11.42 -7.40
N GLU A 124 -1.56 12.34 -8.06
CA GLU A 124 -3.00 12.32 -8.26
C GLU A 124 -3.38 12.97 -9.59
N ILE A 125 -4.56 12.63 -10.09
CA ILE A 125 -5.11 13.19 -11.31
C ILE A 125 -6.61 13.35 -11.16
N SER A 126 -7.13 14.49 -11.61
CA SER A 126 -8.58 14.66 -11.72
C SER A 126 -9.08 14.06 -13.06
N PRO A 127 -10.32 13.57 -13.12
CA PRO A 127 -10.96 13.14 -14.36
C PRO A 127 -10.95 14.25 -15.42
N SER A 128 -11.11 15.52 -15.03
CA SER A 128 -11.02 16.65 -15.96
C SER A 128 -9.65 16.78 -16.60
N LEU A 129 -8.57 16.65 -15.81
CA LEU A 129 -7.22 16.67 -16.35
C LEU A 129 -6.95 15.43 -17.21
N LEU A 130 -7.41 14.25 -16.79
CA LEU A 130 -7.31 13.03 -17.58
C LEU A 130 -8.03 13.17 -18.92
N TYR A 131 -9.23 13.75 -18.94
CA TYR A 131 -9.99 14.07 -20.15
C TYR A 131 -9.18 14.96 -21.09
N LYS A 132 -8.61 16.07 -20.58
CA LYS A 132 -7.78 17.00 -21.37
C LYS A 132 -6.55 16.31 -21.98
N ILE A 133 -5.90 15.44 -21.22
CA ILE A 133 -4.75 14.66 -21.71
C ILE A 133 -5.16 13.75 -22.87
N TYR A 134 -6.24 12.99 -22.72
CA TYR A 134 -6.68 12.01 -23.71
C TYR A 134 -7.41 12.62 -24.91
N THR A 135 -7.93 13.85 -24.79
CA THR A 135 -8.47 14.64 -25.91
C THR A 135 -7.43 15.55 -26.56
N ARG A 136 -6.20 15.58 -26.01
CA ARG A 136 -5.05 16.37 -26.50
C ARG A 136 -5.32 17.86 -26.47
N ASP A 137 -5.93 18.34 -25.39
CA ASP A 137 -6.11 19.75 -25.12
C ASP A 137 -4.74 20.46 -25.06
N SER A 138 -4.65 21.63 -25.70
CA SER A 138 -3.45 22.46 -25.77
C SER A 138 -2.85 22.82 -24.40
N SER A 139 -3.67 22.84 -23.34
CA SER A 139 -3.23 23.15 -21.98
C SER A 139 -2.61 21.95 -21.25
N ALA A 140 -2.59 20.75 -21.86
CA ALA A 140 -2.14 19.51 -21.22
C ALA A 140 -1.17 18.69 -22.11
N LEU A 141 -0.45 19.36 -23.01
CA LEU A 141 0.50 18.71 -23.92
C LEU A 141 1.86 18.45 -23.30
N ASN A 142 2.23 19.19 -22.25
CA ASN A 142 3.49 19.05 -21.53
C ASN A 142 3.25 18.99 -20.01
N TRP A 143 4.06 18.19 -19.31
CA TRP A 143 3.90 17.97 -17.88
C TRP A 143 4.12 19.22 -17.03
N ASN A 144 4.95 20.16 -17.48
CA ASN A 144 5.16 21.46 -16.82
C ASN A 144 3.99 22.44 -16.99
N GLN A 145 3.05 22.19 -17.92
CA GLN A 145 1.77 22.91 -17.99
C GLN A 145 0.77 22.40 -16.94
N ILE A 146 0.97 21.16 -16.46
CA ILE A 146 0.07 20.45 -15.56
C ILE A 146 0.47 20.65 -14.09
N SER A 147 1.78 20.70 -13.80
CA SER A 147 2.26 20.83 -12.42
C SER A 147 3.63 21.50 -12.35
N ASP A 148 3.78 22.47 -11.45
CA ASP A 148 5.07 23.12 -11.15
C ASP A 148 6.11 22.15 -10.54
N SER A 149 5.67 20.97 -10.09
CA SER A 149 6.57 19.91 -9.63
C SER A 149 7.42 19.33 -10.78
N TYR A 150 6.98 19.53 -12.03
CA TYR A 150 7.71 19.15 -13.23
C TYR A 150 8.65 20.26 -13.68
N LYS A 151 9.92 20.14 -13.29
CA LYS A 151 10.96 21.14 -13.56
C LYS A 151 11.49 21.13 -15.01
N THR A 152 11.09 20.16 -15.82
CA THR A 152 11.57 19.98 -17.20
C THR A 152 10.39 19.90 -18.18
N SER A 153 10.59 20.43 -19.38
CA SER A 153 9.62 20.34 -20.47
C SER A 153 9.61 18.92 -21.03
N VAL A 154 8.72 18.07 -20.51
CA VAL A 154 8.49 16.71 -21.00
C VAL A 154 7.09 16.64 -21.60
N LYS A 155 7.01 16.22 -22.87
CA LYS A 155 5.73 16.01 -23.56
C LYS A 155 4.92 14.92 -22.86
N VAL A 156 3.62 15.15 -22.70
CA VAL A 156 2.67 14.14 -22.22
C VAL A 156 2.39 13.16 -23.36
N ALA A 157 2.65 11.87 -23.12
CA ALA A 157 2.46 10.78 -24.06
C ALA A 157 1.35 9.84 -23.56
N PRO A 158 0.07 10.11 -23.87
CA PRO A 158 -1.01 9.21 -23.50
C PRO A 158 -0.99 7.95 -24.37
N PHE A 159 -1.02 6.79 -23.71
CA PHE A 159 -1.22 5.49 -24.32
C PHE A 159 -2.65 5.01 -24.08
N GLY A 160 -3.26 4.49 -25.14
CA GLY A 160 -4.56 3.83 -25.12
C GLY A 160 -4.45 2.34 -25.43
N ARG A 161 -5.62 1.72 -25.60
CA ARG A 161 -5.76 0.30 -25.96
C ARG A 161 -6.55 0.17 -27.26
N GLU A 162 -6.33 -0.92 -27.98
CA GLU A 162 -7.06 -1.19 -29.22
C GLU A 162 -8.58 -1.38 -29.02
N ALA A 163 -9.36 -1.24 -30.10
CA ALA A 163 -10.83 -1.23 -30.05
C ALA A 163 -11.45 -2.49 -29.42
N GLY A 164 -10.81 -3.66 -29.56
CA GLY A 164 -11.28 -4.93 -28.95
C GLY A 164 -11.03 -5.06 -27.44
N SER A 165 -10.41 -4.07 -26.81
CA SER A 165 -9.99 -4.12 -25.42
C SER A 165 -11.12 -3.76 -24.45
N GLY A 166 -11.50 -4.68 -23.56
CA GLY A 166 -12.38 -4.35 -22.43
C GLY A 166 -11.77 -3.33 -21.45
N THR A 167 -10.43 -3.19 -21.46
CA THR A 167 -9.72 -2.12 -20.73
C THR A 167 -9.99 -0.76 -21.32
N ARG A 168 -10.03 -0.64 -22.66
CA ARG A 168 -10.49 0.58 -23.33
C ARG A 168 -11.94 0.86 -23.01
N SER A 169 -12.81 -0.15 -23.13
CA SER A 169 -14.25 0.04 -22.87
C SER A 169 -14.50 0.56 -21.45
N CYS A 170 -13.85 0.00 -20.43
CA CYS A 170 -13.97 0.51 -19.05
C CYS A 170 -13.49 1.97 -18.92
N PHE A 171 -12.40 2.34 -19.58
CA PHE A 171 -11.88 3.70 -19.57
C PHE A 171 -12.83 4.70 -20.24
N GLU A 172 -13.39 4.33 -21.39
CA GLU A 172 -14.39 5.14 -22.11
C GLU A 172 -15.71 5.23 -21.34
N ASP A 173 -16.16 4.12 -20.75
CA ASP A 173 -17.37 4.04 -19.93
C ASP A 173 -17.26 4.93 -18.69
N PHE A 174 -16.10 4.97 -18.03
CA PHE A 174 -15.85 5.90 -16.93
C PHE A 174 -16.10 7.36 -17.34
N PHE A 175 -15.61 7.76 -18.52
CA PHE A 175 -15.84 9.11 -19.02
C PHE A 175 -17.32 9.39 -19.32
N LYS A 176 -18.01 8.42 -19.92
CA LYS A 176 -19.41 8.55 -20.30
C LYS A 176 -20.36 8.52 -19.09
N ALA A 177 -20.17 7.58 -18.18
CA ALA A 177 -21.11 7.26 -17.10
C ALA A 177 -20.77 7.98 -15.79
N ASP A 178 -19.49 8.02 -15.41
CA ASP A 178 -19.07 8.52 -14.09
C ASP A 178 -18.59 9.98 -14.14
N TYR A 179 -17.90 10.38 -15.22
CA TYR A 179 -17.47 11.77 -15.42
C TYR A 179 -18.52 12.64 -16.14
N GLY A 180 -19.52 12.02 -16.76
CA GLY A 180 -20.60 12.71 -17.47
C GLY A 180 -20.20 13.39 -18.78
N THR A 181 -19.00 13.11 -19.30
CA THR A 181 -18.52 13.64 -20.59
C THR A 181 -17.79 12.55 -21.36
N ALA A 182 -18.41 12.02 -22.41
CA ALA A 182 -17.80 11.00 -23.26
C ALA A 182 -16.56 11.54 -24.00
N LEU A 183 -15.56 10.68 -24.19
CA LEU A 183 -14.45 10.97 -25.09
C LEU A 183 -14.98 11.10 -26.53
N PRO A 184 -14.48 12.06 -27.33
CA PRO A 184 -14.94 12.26 -28.69
C PRO A 184 -14.50 11.10 -29.60
N SER A 185 -15.28 10.81 -30.64
CA SER A 185 -14.88 9.84 -31.67
C SER A 185 -13.53 10.24 -32.29
N GLY A 186 -12.66 9.25 -32.52
CA GLY A 186 -11.32 9.48 -33.05
C GLY A 186 -10.33 10.12 -32.05
N TYR A 187 -10.60 10.14 -30.75
CA TYR A 187 -9.59 10.57 -29.77
C TYR A 187 -8.36 9.64 -29.79
N ASP A 188 -8.58 8.36 -30.09
CA ASP A 188 -7.57 7.31 -30.09
C ASP A 188 -6.48 7.49 -31.15
N VAL A 189 -6.82 8.08 -32.31
CA VAL A 189 -5.82 8.38 -33.35
C VAL A 189 -4.85 9.51 -32.96
N LYS A 190 -5.16 10.26 -31.89
CA LYS A 190 -4.31 11.37 -31.40
C LYS A 190 -3.40 10.95 -30.25
N LEU A 191 -3.47 9.69 -29.82
CA LEU A 191 -2.65 9.13 -28.74
C LEU A 191 -1.24 8.82 -29.24
N ASP A 192 -0.28 8.77 -28.32
CA ASP A 192 1.11 8.41 -28.64
C ASP A 192 1.27 6.87 -28.82
N GLY A 193 0.22 6.09 -28.58
CA GLY A 193 0.10 4.70 -29.04
C GLY A 193 -1.20 4.02 -28.62
N SER A 194 -1.71 3.13 -29.49
CA SER A 194 -2.79 2.20 -29.20
C SER A 194 -2.20 0.80 -29.01
N LEU A 195 -2.21 0.31 -27.76
CA LEU A 195 -1.44 -0.87 -27.37
C LEU A 195 -2.31 -2.13 -27.31
N ALA A 196 -1.77 -3.24 -27.79
CA ALA A 196 -2.49 -4.51 -27.92
C ALA A 196 -2.88 -5.12 -26.55
N SER A 197 -1.98 -5.11 -25.58
CA SER A 197 -2.20 -5.80 -24.29
C SER A 197 -1.94 -4.94 -23.06
N THR A 198 -2.48 -5.40 -21.94
CA THR A 198 -2.25 -4.80 -20.61
C THR A 198 -0.75 -4.82 -20.25
N GLY A 199 -0.04 -5.91 -20.57
CA GLY A 199 1.40 -6.01 -20.35
C GLY A 199 2.21 -5.01 -21.18
N VAL A 200 1.80 -4.76 -22.44
CA VAL A 200 2.46 -3.76 -23.30
C VAL A 200 2.26 -2.34 -22.76
N VAL A 201 1.09 -2.00 -22.20
CA VAL A 201 0.89 -0.70 -21.50
C VAL A 201 1.91 -0.52 -20.38
N GLN A 202 2.07 -1.52 -19.51
CA GLN A 202 3.01 -1.44 -18.40
C GLN A 202 4.44 -1.18 -18.87
N THR A 203 4.91 -1.94 -19.86
CA THR A 203 6.27 -1.79 -20.41
C THR A 203 6.46 -0.44 -21.10
N SER A 204 5.47 0.02 -21.89
CA SER A 204 5.54 1.33 -22.55
C SER A 204 5.59 2.48 -21.54
N VAL A 205 4.79 2.42 -20.47
CA VAL A 205 4.79 3.45 -19.41
C VAL A 205 6.08 3.40 -18.60
N GLN A 206 6.58 2.21 -18.28
CA GLN A 206 7.86 2.03 -17.58
C GLN A 206 9.04 2.67 -18.34
N ASN A 207 9.04 2.56 -19.67
CA ASN A 207 10.18 2.97 -20.50
C ASN A 207 10.09 4.41 -21.04
N ASN A 208 8.95 5.11 -20.85
CA ASN A 208 8.76 6.47 -21.34
C ASN A 208 8.43 7.43 -20.18
N ILE A 209 9.33 8.38 -19.89
CA ILE A 209 9.18 9.36 -18.80
C ILE A 209 8.00 10.32 -18.98
N GLY A 210 7.53 10.52 -20.21
CA GLY A 210 6.36 11.33 -20.54
C GLY A 210 5.04 10.56 -20.49
N ALA A 211 5.08 9.25 -20.30
CA ALA A 211 3.92 8.38 -20.49
C ALA A 211 2.87 8.48 -19.38
N ILE A 212 1.62 8.38 -19.83
CA ILE A 212 0.44 8.09 -19.01
C ILE A 212 -0.37 7.01 -19.73
N GLY A 213 -0.88 6.04 -18.99
CA GLY A 213 -1.68 4.93 -19.51
C GLY A 213 -2.70 4.45 -18.49
N TYR A 214 -3.53 3.49 -18.86
CA TYR A 214 -4.45 2.82 -17.96
C TYR A 214 -4.34 1.31 -18.10
N MET A 215 -4.36 0.59 -16.98
CA MET A 215 -4.18 -0.86 -16.96
C MET A 215 -4.93 -1.54 -15.80
N SER A 216 -5.12 -2.85 -15.94
CA SER A 216 -5.65 -3.73 -14.87
C SER A 216 -4.84 -3.53 -13.59
N LEU A 217 -5.51 -3.26 -12.48
CA LEU A 217 -4.86 -3.01 -11.19
C LEU A 217 -4.26 -4.29 -10.63
N GLY A 218 -4.96 -5.43 -10.75
CA GLY A 218 -4.44 -6.71 -10.27
C GLY A 218 -3.24 -7.24 -11.08
N ASP A 219 -3.08 -6.81 -12.33
CA ASP A 219 -1.92 -7.18 -13.17
C ASP A 219 -0.76 -6.16 -13.09
N MET A 220 -0.90 -5.11 -12.28
CA MET A 220 0.07 -4.03 -12.20
C MET A 220 1.23 -4.38 -11.26
N ASP A 221 2.45 -4.16 -11.74
CA ASP A 221 3.68 -4.19 -10.96
C ASP A 221 4.08 -2.76 -10.57
N ASP A 222 3.80 -2.40 -9.31
CA ASP A 222 4.08 -1.08 -8.74
C ASP A 222 5.59 -0.74 -8.62
N LYS A 223 6.47 -1.71 -8.89
CA LYS A 223 7.91 -1.48 -9.02
C LYS A 223 8.27 -0.92 -10.40
N LYS A 224 7.45 -1.20 -11.42
CA LYS A 224 7.69 -0.79 -12.82
C LYS A 224 6.98 0.51 -13.18
N VAL A 225 5.78 0.73 -12.67
CA VAL A 225 4.95 1.92 -12.94
C VAL A 225 4.43 2.54 -11.66
N LYS A 226 4.01 3.81 -11.72
CA LYS A 226 3.42 4.51 -10.58
C LYS A 226 1.92 4.73 -10.82
N PRO A 227 1.03 4.14 -10.00
CA PRO A 227 -0.38 4.48 -10.06
C PRO A 227 -0.61 5.91 -9.53
N LEU A 228 -1.55 6.63 -10.15
CA LEU A 228 -2.05 7.90 -9.67
C LEU A 228 -3.34 7.70 -8.88
N LYS A 229 -3.52 8.49 -7.82
CA LYS A 229 -4.82 8.65 -7.20
C LYS A 229 -5.78 9.30 -8.20
N VAL A 230 -7.04 8.88 -8.21
CA VAL A 230 -8.09 9.51 -9.00
C VAL A 230 -9.09 10.10 -8.03
N GLU A 231 -9.38 11.40 -8.14
CA GLU A 231 -10.23 12.12 -7.16
C GLU A 231 -9.72 11.97 -5.71
N GLY A 232 -8.40 12.00 -5.53
CA GLY A 232 -7.76 11.80 -4.21
C GLY A 232 -7.82 10.35 -3.68
N VAL A 233 -8.49 9.42 -4.37
CA VAL A 233 -8.61 8.02 -3.97
C VAL A 233 -7.48 7.18 -4.57
N GLU A 234 -6.77 6.44 -3.72
CA GLU A 234 -5.72 5.51 -4.13
C GLU A 234 -6.34 4.27 -4.82
N PRO A 235 -5.85 3.83 -6.00
CA PRO A 235 -6.27 2.57 -6.59
C PRO A 235 -5.77 1.40 -5.76
N SER A 236 -6.68 0.58 -5.24
CA SER A 236 -6.36 -0.66 -4.53
C SER A 236 -7.55 -1.63 -4.59
N LYS A 237 -7.33 -2.91 -4.34
CA LYS A 237 -8.45 -3.87 -4.13
C LYS A 237 -9.38 -3.48 -2.98
N TYR A 238 -8.95 -2.59 -2.09
CA TYR A 238 -9.76 -2.17 -0.95
C TYR A 238 -10.70 -1.03 -1.34
N THR A 239 -10.17 -0.01 -2.01
CA THR A 239 -10.93 1.15 -2.52
C THR A 239 -11.83 0.77 -3.69
N VAL A 240 -11.45 -0.23 -4.50
CA VAL A 240 -12.37 -0.82 -5.50
C VAL A 240 -13.52 -1.54 -4.82
N ALA A 241 -13.23 -2.33 -3.76
CA ALA A 241 -14.24 -3.14 -3.07
C ALA A 241 -15.26 -2.31 -2.29
N ASP A 242 -14.82 -1.24 -1.61
CA ASP A 242 -15.74 -0.37 -0.87
C ASP A 242 -16.42 0.70 -1.75
N GLY A 243 -16.07 0.71 -3.04
CA GLY A 243 -16.68 1.52 -4.07
C GLY A 243 -16.18 2.95 -4.17
N THR A 244 -15.23 3.36 -3.33
CA THR A 244 -14.64 4.71 -3.34
C THR A 244 -13.78 4.97 -4.58
N TYR A 245 -13.12 3.94 -5.13
CA TYR A 245 -12.41 4.06 -6.40
C TYR A 245 -13.37 3.90 -7.58
N ALA A 246 -13.51 4.95 -8.38
CA ALA A 246 -14.54 5.04 -9.43
C ALA A 246 -14.27 4.13 -10.64
N ILE A 247 -13.01 4.05 -11.10
CA ILE A 247 -12.68 3.33 -12.34
C ILE A 247 -12.53 1.84 -12.05
N LYS A 248 -13.62 1.08 -12.18
CA LYS A 248 -13.70 -0.35 -11.85
C LYS A 248 -14.55 -1.12 -12.85
N ARG A 249 -14.32 -2.43 -12.96
CA ARG A 249 -15.01 -3.29 -13.91
C ARG A 249 -15.12 -4.74 -13.43
N PRO A 250 -16.12 -5.50 -13.90
CA PRO A 250 -16.18 -6.92 -13.65
C PRO A 250 -15.22 -7.67 -14.58
N PHE A 251 -14.61 -8.72 -14.06
CA PHE A 251 -14.05 -9.79 -14.89
C PHE A 251 -15.09 -10.89 -15.03
N LEU A 252 -15.36 -11.26 -16.27
CA LEU A 252 -16.39 -12.22 -16.63
C LEU A 252 -15.78 -13.39 -17.37
N LEU A 253 -16.28 -14.58 -17.08
CA LEU A 253 -16.32 -15.69 -18.02
C LEU A 253 -17.71 -15.72 -18.63
N VAL A 254 -17.80 -15.75 -19.95
CA VAL A 254 -19.08 -15.75 -20.69
C VAL A 254 -19.17 -16.96 -21.58
N TYR A 255 -20.36 -17.52 -21.74
CA TYR A 255 -20.59 -18.74 -22.52
C TYR A 255 -21.95 -18.69 -23.21
N ASN A 256 -22.11 -19.43 -24.29
CA ASN A 256 -23.37 -19.46 -25.02
C ASN A 256 -24.46 -20.17 -24.20
N LYS A 257 -25.66 -19.58 -24.13
CA LYS A 257 -26.80 -20.12 -23.38
C LYS A 257 -27.24 -21.51 -23.86
N THR A 258 -27.01 -21.84 -25.14
CA THR A 258 -27.47 -23.11 -25.73
C THR A 258 -26.48 -24.25 -25.56
N THR A 259 -25.19 -23.95 -25.36
CA THR A 259 -24.15 -24.96 -25.11
C THR A 259 -23.97 -25.09 -23.61
N LYS A 260 -24.67 -26.05 -23.00
CA LYS A 260 -24.56 -26.29 -21.56
C LYS A 260 -23.08 -26.52 -21.21
N VAL A 261 -22.63 -25.80 -20.19
CA VAL A 261 -21.26 -25.89 -19.64
C VAL A 261 -20.93 -27.37 -19.40
N SER A 262 -19.86 -27.86 -20.04
CA SER A 262 -19.42 -29.25 -19.85
C SER A 262 -19.15 -29.53 -18.36
N PRO A 263 -19.21 -30.80 -17.88
CA PRO A 263 -18.89 -31.10 -16.49
C PRO A 263 -17.49 -30.61 -16.07
N ALA A 264 -16.52 -30.65 -17.00
CA ALA A 264 -15.18 -30.13 -16.77
C ALA A 264 -15.16 -28.60 -16.62
N ALA A 265 -15.90 -27.89 -17.48
CA ALA A 265 -16.03 -26.45 -17.43
C ALA A 265 -16.78 -25.99 -16.16
N GLN A 266 -17.80 -26.73 -15.72
CA GLN A 266 -18.51 -26.46 -14.47
C GLN A 266 -17.61 -26.66 -13.26
N ALA A 267 -16.84 -27.75 -13.23
CA ALA A 267 -15.86 -27.98 -12.16
C ALA A 267 -14.83 -26.84 -12.03
N PHE A 268 -14.46 -26.22 -13.15
CA PHE A 268 -13.60 -25.04 -13.14
C PHE A 268 -14.31 -23.81 -12.53
N LEU A 269 -15.56 -23.52 -12.92
CA LEU A 269 -16.35 -22.44 -12.31
C LEU A 269 -16.56 -22.64 -10.81
N ASP A 270 -16.81 -23.87 -10.38
CA ASP A 270 -16.96 -24.24 -8.97
C ASP A 270 -15.65 -24.01 -8.21
N PHE A 271 -14.50 -24.37 -8.80
CA PHE A 271 -13.19 -24.10 -8.22
C PHE A 271 -12.92 -22.60 -8.09
N ILE A 272 -13.24 -21.80 -9.11
CA ILE A 272 -13.09 -20.33 -9.05
C ILE A 272 -13.88 -19.77 -7.88
N SER A 273 -15.09 -20.27 -7.66
CA SER A 273 -15.98 -19.85 -6.56
C SER A 273 -15.59 -20.41 -5.19
N SER A 274 -14.75 -21.46 -5.14
CA SER A 274 -14.27 -22.08 -3.91
C SER A 274 -13.35 -21.18 -3.09
N ALA A 275 -13.14 -21.53 -1.82
CA ALA A 275 -12.22 -20.79 -0.93
C ALA A 275 -10.80 -20.65 -1.51
N ASP A 276 -10.30 -21.67 -2.22
CA ASP A 276 -8.97 -21.63 -2.82
C ASP A 276 -8.92 -20.72 -4.04
N GLY A 277 -9.93 -20.77 -4.92
CA GLY A 277 -10.05 -19.86 -6.06
C GLY A 277 -10.15 -18.41 -5.60
N GLN A 278 -11.00 -18.13 -4.61
CA GLN A 278 -11.13 -16.80 -4.02
C GLN A 278 -9.86 -16.34 -3.29
N SER A 279 -9.08 -17.26 -2.71
CA SER A 279 -7.76 -16.93 -2.13
C SER A 279 -6.75 -16.49 -3.19
N ILE A 280 -6.74 -17.14 -4.36
CA ILE A 280 -5.89 -16.76 -5.49
C ILE A 280 -6.26 -15.36 -5.99
N ILE A 281 -7.56 -15.12 -6.21
CA ILE A 281 -8.10 -13.81 -6.62
C ILE A 281 -7.65 -12.70 -5.67
N ASP A 282 -7.80 -12.91 -4.35
CA ASP A 282 -7.42 -11.89 -3.37
C ASP A 282 -5.89 -11.66 -3.31
N LYS A 283 -5.08 -12.72 -3.41
CA LYS A 283 -3.61 -12.62 -3.40
C LYS A 283 -3.05 -11.88 -4.60
N MET A 284 -3.72 -12.01 -5.76
CA MET A 284 -3.34 -11.30 -6.98
C MET A 284 -3.78 -9.83 -6.99
N GLY A 285 -4.47 -9.35 -5.95
CA GLY A 285 -4.86 -7.94 -5.87
C GLY A 285 -6.19 -7.62 -6.55
N PHE A 286 -7.02 -8.62 -6.86
CA PHE A 286 -8.39 -8.43 -7.33
C PHE A 286 -9.39 -8.43 -6.16
N VAL A 287 -10.61 -7.99 -6.43
CA VAL A 287 -11.71 -7.98 -5.47
C VAL A 287 -12.54 -9.26 -5.65
N LYS A 288 -12.47 -10.15 -4.65
CA LYS A 288 -13.22 -11.40 -4.60
C LYS A 288 -14.75 -11.15 -4.56
N ASN A 289 -15.55 -12.08 -5.05
CA ASN A 289 -17.01 -11.96 -4.97
C ASN A 289 -17.50 -12.11 -3.52
N ASN A 290 -18.66 -11.51 -3.20
CA ASN A 290 -19.30 -11.58 -1.88
C ASN A 290 -18.39 -11.21 -0.69
N LEU A 291 -17.44 -10.31 -0.94
CA LEU A 291 -16.48 -9.85 0.04
C LEU A 291 -17.16 -8.99 1.11
N VAL A 292 -17.34 -9.55 2.30
CA VAL A 292 -17.59 -8.75 3.51
C VAL A 292 -16.25 -8.23 3.99
N ARG A 293 -16.06 -6.91 3.98
CA ARG A 293 -14.82 -6.28 4.44
C ARG A 293 -14.88 -5.98 5.93
N THR A 294 -13.78 -6.25 6.63
CA THR A 294 -13.54 -5.71 7.98
C THR A 294 -12.68 -4.45 7.82
N LYS A 295 -13.29 -3.28 8.03
CA LYS A 295 -12.56 -1.99 8.10
C LYS A 295 -11.84 -1.86 9.42
N ALA A 296 -10.80 -1.02 9.45
CA ALA A 296 -10.09 -0.69 10.66
C ALA A 296 -11.04 -0.02 11.68
N ASP A 297 -11.02 -0.51 12.91
CA ASP A 297 -11.66 0.13 14.07
C ASP A 297 -10.66 0.89 14.95
N GLY A 298 -9.36 0.64 14.74
CA GLY A 298 -8.32 1.20 15.59
C GLY A 298 -6.93 1.15 14.97
N LEU A 299 -6.08 2.01 15.53
CA LEU A 299 -4.67 2.16 15.18
C LEU A 299 -3.87 2.36 16.46
N THR A 300 -2.85 1.54 16.67
CA THR A 300 -1.91 1.66 17.79
C THR A 300 -0.49 1.83 17.29
N LEU A 301 0.33 2.58 18.04
CA LEU A 301 1.74 2.81 17.75
C LEU A 301 2.60 2.12 18.81
N SER A 302 3.76 1.61 18.43
CA SER A 302 4.72 1.01 19.36
C SER A 302 5.25 2.00 20.42
N SER A 303 5.17 3.30 20.15
CA SER A 303 5.55 4.36 21.08
C SER A 303 4.82 5.66 20.76
N THR A 304 4.45 6.43 21.78
CA THR A 304 3.89 7.78 21.64
C THR A 304 4.97 8.87 21.61
N SER A 305 6.20 8.53 21.97
CA SER A 305 7.37 9.40 21.85
C SER A 305 8.65 8.63 21.51
N LEU A 306 9.57 9.24 20.75
CA LEU A 306 10.89 8.71 20.46
C LEU A 306 11.98 9.76 20.72
N ASN A 307 13.10 9.34 21.30
CA ASN A 307 14.31 10.16 21.41
C ASN A 307 15.37 9.61 20.45
N VAL A 308 15.81 10.43 19.48
CA VAL A 308 16.75 10.01 18.43
C VAL A 308 17.93 10.98 18.40
N LYS A 309 19.15 10.48 18.17
CA LYS A 309 20.31 11.36 17.93
C LYS A 309 20.39 11.76 16.45
N PRO A 310 20.96 12.92 16.11
CA PRO A 310 21.24 13.26 14.72
C PRO A 310 22.00 12.13 14.00
N GLY A 311 21.54 11.77 12.80
CA GLY A 311 22.07 10.68 11.98
C GLY A 311 21.60 9.27 12.38
N SER A 312 21.10 9.08 13.60
CA SER A 312 20.56 7.79 14.08
C SER A 312 19.11 7.59 13.64
N SER A 313 18.63 6.35 13.72
CA SER A 313 17.24 6.00 13.39
C SER A 313 16.61 5.11 14.46
N ALA A 314 15.28 5.17 14.56
CA ALA A 314 14.45 4.31 15.39
C ALA A 314 13.21 3.88 14.58
N THR A 315 12.62 2.72 14.88
CA THR A 315 11.44 2.23 14.15
C THR A 315 10.17 2.51 14.94
N LEU A 316 9.19 3.14 14.29
CA LEU A 316 7.83 3.35 14.80
C LEU A 316 6.89 2.36 14.12
N LYS A 317 6.58 1.25 14.81
CA LYS A 317 5.65 0.24 14.29
C LYS A 317 4.21 0.70 14.53
N ALA A 318 3.36 0.54 13.52
CA ALA A 318 1.93 0.73 13.62
C ALA A 318 1.20 -0.61 13.52
N THR A 319 0.11 -0.76 14.27
CA THR A 319 -0.74 -1.95 14.26
C THR A 319 -2.19 -1.51 14.07
N VAL A 320 -2.82 -2.00 13.01
CA VAL A 320 -4.24 -1.76 12.68
C VAL A 320 -5.08 -2.85 13.34
N THR A 321 -6.20 -2.47 13.95
CA THR A 321 -7.21 -3.38 14.51
C THR A 321 -8.54 -3.23 13.76
N PRO A 322 -9.37 -4.30 13.72
CA PRO A 322 -9.09 -5.64 14.25
C PRO A 322 -8.06 -6.41 13.41
N ALA A 323 -7.52 -7.51 13.94
CA ALA A 323 -6.41 -8.23 13.30
C ALA A 323 -6.79 -8.88 11.95
N ASP A 324 -8.07 -9.05 11.67
CA ASP A 324 -8.65 -9.51 10.41
C ASP A 324 -8.99 -8.37 9.44
N THR A 325 -8.63 -7.11 9.78
CA THR A 325 -8.78 -5.97 8.86
C THR A 325 -8.16 -6.31 7.51
N ASP A 326 -8.94 -6.12 6.45
CA ASP A 326 -8.52 -6.44 5.10
C ASP A 326 -7.35 -5.57 4.65
N ASN A 327 -7.43 -4.26 4.88
CA ASN A 327 -6.37 -3.32 4.57
C ASN A 327 -5.63 -2.83 5.81
N LYS A 328 -4.46 -3.43 6.07
CA LYS A 328 -3.58 -3.02 7.19
C LYS A 328 -2.54 -1.97 6.81
N LYS A 329 -2.61 -1.43 5.59
CA LYS A 329 -1.62 -0.44 5.11
C LYS A 329 -1.85 0.90 5.81
N VAL A 330 -0.75 1.54 6.18
CA VAL A 330 -0.72 2.85 6.80
C VAL A 330 0.24 3.77 6.04
N THR A 331 0.01 5.07 6.13
CA THR A 331 0.94 6.11 5.67
C THR A 331 1.59 6.81 6.85
N TYR A 332 2.87 7.17 6.69
CA TYR A 332 3.63 7.95 7.64
C TYR A 332 3.94 9.34 7.08
N SER A 333 3.87 10.37 7.92
CA SER A 333 4.26 11.73 7.55
C SER A 333 4.97 12.43 8.72
N SER A 334 5.93 13.29 8.42
CA SER A 334 6.59 14.13 9.42
C SER A 334 6.09 15.57 9.34
N SER A 335 5.78 16.18 10.47
CA SER A 335 5.46 17.61 10.56
C SER A 335 6.67 18.52 10.29
N ASN A 336 7.90 17.99 10.39
CA ASN A 336 9.13 18.73 10.12
C ASN A 336 10.25 17.77 9.68
N SER A 337 10.38 17.57 8.37
CA SER A 337 11.39 16.70 7.77
C SER A 337 12.83 17.21 7.94
N ALA A 338 13.03 18.50 8.21
CA ALA A 338 14.35 19.05 8.54
C ALA A 338 14.83 18.67 9.94
N VAL A 339 13.93 18.25 10.83
CA VAL A 339 14.23 17.74 12.17
C VAL A 339 14.26 16.22 12.17
N ALA A 340 13.21 15.56 11.70
CA ALA A 340 13.14 14.10 11.59
C ALA A 340 12.36 13.66 10.35
N THR A 341 12.88 12.69 9.62
CA THR A 341 12.21 12.06 8.48
C THR A 341 11.66 10.69 8.88
N VAL A 342 10.63 10.21 8.18
CA VAL A 342 10.08 8.85 8.36
C VAL A 342 9.95 8.16 7.00
N SER A 343 10.34 6.88 6.92
CA SER A 343 10.14 6.07 5.72
C SER A 343 8.70 5.56 5.60
N SER A 344 8.34 5.00 4.45
CA SER A 344 7.05 4.29 4.25
C SER A 344 6.88 3.06 5.16
N THR A 345 7.97 2.56 5.76
CA THR A 345 7.99 1.42 6.69
C THR A 345 8.11 1.83 8.16
N GLY A 346 8.01 3.13 8.46
CA GLY A 346 8.05 3.64 9.83
C GLY A 346 9.45 3.80 10.41
N VAL A 347 10.52 3.81 9.60
CA VAL A 347 11.88 4.09 10.08
C VAL A 347 12.05 5.60 10.21
N VAL A 348 12.13 6.09 11.45
CA VAL A 348 12.30 7.49 11.82
C VAL A 348 13.79 7.81 11.96
N LYS A 349 14.31 8.73 11.15
CA LYS A 349 15.70 9.20 11.20
C LYS A 349 15.77 10.61 11.77
N GLY A 350 16.60 10.81 12.79
CA GLY A 350 16.91 12.13 13.32
C GLY A 350 17.87 12.88 12.40
N ILE A 351 17.53 14.09 12.01
CA ILE A 351 18.33 14.94 11.12
C ILE A 351 19.04 16.03 11.91
N LYS A 352 18.28 16.84 12.65
CA LYS A 352 18.78 18.00 13.39
C LYS A 352 18.06 18.12 14.73
N ALA A 353 18.75 18.69 15.72
CA ALA A 353 18.17 18.99 17.03
C ALA A 353 16.85 19.76 16.91
N GLY A 354 15.82 19.30 17.61
CA GLY A 354 14.47 19.86 17.57
C GLY A 354 13.40 18.80 17.85
N THR A 355 12.15 19.15 17.62
CA THR A 355 11.00 18.23 17.71
C THR A 355 10.24 18.13 16.40
N ALA A 356 9.70 16.95 16.10
CA ALA A 356 8.82 16.70 14.97
C ALA A 356 7.73 15.70 15.39
N ALA A 357 6.51 15.89 14.91
CA ALA A 357 5.44 14.94 15.07
C ALA A 357 5.44 13.99 13.87
N ILE A 358 5.47 12.68 14.12
CA ILE A 358 5.26 11.65 13.11
C ILE A 358 3.80 11.19 13.19
N THR A 359 3.02 11.49 12.16
CA THR A 359 1.62 11.04 12.04
C THR A 359 1.54 9.78 11.22
N VAL A 360 0.79 8.81 11.73
CA VAL A 360 0.45 7.55 11.06
C VAL A 360 -1.05 7.54 10.80
N LYS A 361 -1.48 7.20 9.58
CA LYS A 361 -2.88 7.19 9.15
C LYS A 361 -3.22 5.88 8.43
N THR A 362 -4.40 5.30 8.69
CA THR A 362 -4.94 4.16 7.91
C THR A 362 -5.25 4.58 6.47
N THR A 363 -5.30 3.60 5.56
CA THR A 363 -5.53 3.82 4.11
C THR A 363 -6.76 3.11 3.56
N ASP A 364 -7.61 2.59 4.44
CA ASP A 364 -8.83 1.84 4.12
C ASP A 364 -10.09 2.71 4.08
N GLY A 365 -9.89 4.03 3.97
CA GLY A 365 -10.94 5.05 3.97
C GLY A 365 -11.50 5.41 5.36
N THR A 366 -11.04 4.74 6.44
CA THR A 366 -11.47 5.09 7.82
C THR A 366 -10.78 6.35 8.34
N ASP A 367 -9.63 6.70 7.76
CA ASP A 367 -8.85 7.88 8.11
C ASP A 367 -8.40 7.98 9.58
N ILE A 368 -8.41 6.86 10.30
CA ILE A 368 -7.93 6.76 11.68
C ILE A 368 -6.45 7.15 11.73
N SER A 369 -6.10 8.06 12.65
CA SER A 369 -4.74 8.57 12.79
C SER A 369 -4.22 8.54 14.22
N LYS A 370 -2.90 8.40 14.37
CA LYS A 370 -2.16 8.51 15.63
C LYS A 370 -0.85 9.26 15.40
N THR A 371 -0.34 9.90 16.44
CA THR A 371 0.90 10.69 16.37
C THR A 371 1.91 10.22 17.40
N CYS A 372 3.18 10.22 17.00
CA CYS A 372 4.34 10.00 17.85
C CYS A 372 5.21 11.27 17.89
N LEU A 373 5.53 11.78 19.08
CA LEU A 373 6.42 12.93 19.23
C LEU A 373 7.89 12.48 19.17
N VAL A 374 8.61 12.95 18.16
CA VAL A 374 10.04 12.67 17.99
C VAL A 374 10.85 13.86 18.46
N THR A 375 11.70 13.64 19.45
CA THR A 375 12.70 14.60 19.92
C THR A 375 14.05 14.17 19.40
N VAL A 376 14.71 15.06 18.65
CA VAL A 376 16.08 14.86 18.21
C VAL A 376 17.01 15.61 19.15
N GLU A 377 17.81 14.88 19.91
CA GLU A 377 18.74 15.47 20.88
C GLU A 377 20.19 15.32 20.42
N ASN A 378 20.92 16.43 20.42
CA ASN A 378 22.34 16.48 20.23
C ASN A 378 23.02 16.75 21.58
N PRO A 379 23.53 15.73 22.29
CA PRO A 379 24.09 15.91 23.62
C PRO A 379 25.42 16.67 23.59
N VAL A 380 25.78 17.32 24.71
CA VAL A 380 27.11 17.91 24.85
C VAL A 380 28.17 16.81 24.95
N ALA A 381 29.13 16.84 24.02
CA ALA A 381 30.25 15.89 23.98
C ALA A 381 31.40 16.35 24.89
N SER A 382 31.70 17.65 24.92
CA SER A 382 32.70 18.23 25.82
C SER A 382 32.43 19.70 26.15
N VAL A 383 33.06 20.16 27.22
CA VAL A 383 33.12 21.57 27.62
C VAL A 383 34.57 21.93 27.88
N LYS A 384 35.00 23.13 27.46
CA LYS A 384 36.33 23.68 27.73
C LYS A 384 36.20 25.07 28.33
N LEU A 385 37.12 25.44 29.21
CA LEU A 385 37.24 26.81 29.69
C LEU A 385 38.27 27.56 28.86
N ASN A 386 38.07 28.87 28.69
CA ASN A 386 39.06 29.77 28.08
C ASN A 386 40.39 29.83 28.86
N LYS A 387 40.40 29.39 30.13
CA LYS A 387 41.57 29.37 31.02
C LYS A 387 41.58 28.12 31.89
N THR A 388 42.73 27.47 32.01
CA THR A 388 42.98 26.37 32.96
C THR A 388 43.58 26.87 34.28
N THR A 389 44.20 28.06 34.26
CA THR A 389 44.66 28.80 35.44
C THR A 389 44.30 30.29 35.31
N ALA A 390 44.06 30.96 36.44
CA ALA A 390 43.84 32.41 36.48
C ALA A 390 44.33 33.00 37.81
N SER A 391 44.63 34.29 37.81
CA SER A 391 44.93 35.07 39.02
C SER A 391 43.95 36.23 39.16
N VAL A 392 43.56 36.56 40.38
CA VAL A 392 42.65 37.68 40.69
C VAL A 392 43.00 38.28 42.05
N LYS A 393 43.00 39.60 42.20
CA LYS A 393 43.18 40.24 43.51
C LYS A 393 41.91 40.14 44.36
N VAL A 394 42.04 40.21 45.68
CA VAL A 394 40.88 40.33 46.59
C VAL A 394 40.00 41.52 46.17
N GLY A 395 38.69 41.31 46.14
CA GLY A 395 37.70 42.30 45.73
C GLY A 395 37.62 42.55 44.22
N LYS A 396 38.48 41.91 43.41
CA LYS A 396 38.45 41.99 41.94
C LYS A 396 37.84 40.72 41.32
N THR A 397 37.56 40.80 40.03
CA THR A 397 36.90 39.72 39.27
C THR A 397 37.71 39.25 38.08
N VAL A 398 37.56 37.98 37.72
CA VAL A 398 38.04 37.41 36.45
C VAL A 398 36.92 36.60 35.78
N ALA A 399 36.73 36.79 34.48
CA ALA A 399 35.72 36.05 33.73
C ALA A 399 36.29 34.74 33.16
N LEU A 400 35.59 33.63 33.42
CA LEU A 400 35.77 32.35 32.75
C LEU A 400 34.65 32.15 31.74
N LYS A 401 35.01 31.73 30.52
CA LYS A 401 34.06 31.43 29.44
C LYS A 401 34.08 29.93 29.17
N ALA A 402 32.91 29.31 29.21
CA ALA A 402 32.73 27.90 28.85
C ALA A 402 32.40 27.78 27.36
N ALA A 403 33.19 27.01 26.62
CA ALA A 403 32.95 26.65 25.23
C ALA A 403 32.45 25.19 25.16
N ILE A 404 31.26 24.99 24.59
CA ILE A 404 30.60 23.69 24.48
C ILE A 404 30.81 23.12 23.08
N ASN A 405 31.10 21.82 23.02
CA ASN A 405 31.21 21.07 21.79
C ASN A 405 30.27 19.85 21.81
N PRO A 406 29.51 19.59 20.72
CA PRO A 406 29.38 20.43 19.53
C PRO A 406 28.67 21.75 19.86
N SER A 407 28.97 22.80 19.09
CA SER A 407 28.27 24.10 19.18
C SER A 407 26.79 23.99 18.80
N THR A 408 26.35 22.85 18.25
CA THR A 408 24.97 22.52 17.91
C THR A 408 24.27 21.66 18.97
N ALA A 409 24.84 21.52 20.17
CA ALA A 409 24.20 20.76 21.25
C ALA A 409 22.82 21.34 21.62
N SER A 410 21.84 20.46 21.87
CA SER A 410 20.43 20.83 22.12
C SER A 410 20.26 21.62 23.42
N ASN A 411 20.97 21.24 24.49
CA ASN A 411 20.95 21.93 25.77
C ASN A 411 22.37 22.31 26.18
N LYS A 412 22.66 23.61 26.13
CA LYS A 412 23.96 24.21 26.44
C LYS A 412 24.06 24.79 27.85
N THR A 413 23.07 24.53 28.69
CA THR A 413 23.04 25.05 30.06
C THR A 413 24.22 24.48 30.84
N VAL A 414 24.87 25.34 31.62
CA VAL A 414 26.00 24.98 32.48
C VAL A 414 25.74 25.44 33.92
N ILE A 415 26.31 24.70 34.86
CA ILE A 415 26.29 24.99 36.29
C ILE A 415 27.73 25.23 36.72
N TRP A 416 27.95 26.32 37.45
CA TRP A 416 29.26 26.69 37.98
C TRP A 416 29.35 26.39 39.47
N SER A 417 30.53 25.96 39.93
CA SER A 417 30.81 25.74 41.34
C SER A 417 32.22 26.18 41.72
N SER A 418 32.39 26.57 42.98
CA SER A 418 33.68 26.84 43.60
C SER A 418 33.99 25.77 44.63
N SER A 419 35.20 25.22 44.61
CA SER A 419 35.63 24.25 45.64
C SER A 419 35.79 24.89 47.02
N ASN A 420 35.88 26.22 47.10
CA ASN A 420 35.91 26.96 48.36
C ASN A 420 35.34 28.39 48.18
N PRO A 421 34.03 28.59 48.40
CA PRO A 421 33.36 29.88 48.28
C PRO A 421 33.89 30.98 49.22
N SER A 422 34.64 30.64 50.27
CA SER A 422 35.29 31.64 51.16
C SER A 422 36.55 32.25 50.54
N VAL A 423 37.19 31.56 49.59
CA VAL A 423 38.38 32.03 48.83
C VAL A 423 37.95 32.78 47.58
N ALA A 424 37.06 32.19 46.78
CA ALA A 424 36.42 32.87 45.65
C ALA A 424 35.03 32.29 45.35
N THR A 425 34.10 33.13 44.91
CA THR A 425 32.78 32.72 44.39
C THR A 425 32.72 32.83 42.87
N VAL A 426 31.81 32.09 42.24
CA VAL A 426 31.56 32.16 40.79
C VAL A 426 30.07 32.39 40.55
N SER A 427 29.73 33.31 39.64
CA SER A 427 28.34 33.56 39.23
C SER A 427 27.84 32.51 38.24
N VAL A 428 26.52 32.51 37.96
CA VAL A 428 25.92 31.67 36.91
C VAL A 428 26.45 31.95 35.50
N THR A 429 27.03 33.14 35.28
CA THR A 429 27.65 33.54 34.01
C THR A 429 29.16 33.28 33.94
N GLY A 430 29.77 32.66 34.98
CA GLY A 430 31.19 32.34 35.01
C GLY A 430 32.11 33.48 35.46
N VAL A 431 31.57 34.51 36.13
CA VAL A 431 32.38 35.59 36.72
C VAL A 431 32.86 35.18 38.10
N VAL A 432 34.18 35.08 38.27
CA VAL A 432 34.83 34.67 39.52
C VAL A 432 35.23 35.91 40.32
N THR A 433 34.84 36.01 41.60
CA THR A 433 35.18 37.12 42.51
C THR A 433 36.11 36.63 43.61
N GLY A 434 37.29 37.24 43.73
CA GLY A 434 38.25 36.92 44.79
C GLY A 434 37.81 37.50 46.14
N LYS A 435 37.73 36.66 47.18
CA LYS A 435 37.31 37.07 48.54
C LYS A 435 38.45 37.05 49.54
N LYS A 436 39.31 36.03 49.50
CA LYS A 436 40.43 35.86 50.41
C LYS A 436 41.63 35.26 49.66
N ALA A 437 42.83 35.70 49.99
CA ALA A 437 44.05 35.13 49.41
C ALA A 437 44.11 33.60 49.59
N GLY A 438 44.43 32.88 48.53
CA GLY A 438 44.39 31.42 48.53
C GLY A 438 44.26 30.83 47.11
N LYS A 439 44.22 29.50 47.01
CA LYS A 439 43.99 28.79 45.74
C LYS A 439 42.65 28.06 45.79
N VAL A 440 41.87 28.15 44.73
CA VAL A 440 40.55 27.51 44.62
C VAL A 440 40.32 26.95 43.22
N LYS A 441 39.54 25.88 43.10
CA LYS A 441 39.17 25.28 41.82
C LYS A 441 37.75 25.71 41.47
N ILE A 442 37.61 26.41 40.34
CA ILE A 442 36.30 26.74 39.77
C ILE A 442 35.97 25.69 38.71
N THR A 443 34.80 25.08 38.80
CA THR A 443 34.36 24.00 37.91
C THR A 443 33.08 24.42 37.18
N VAL A 444 33.03 24.16 35.88
CA VAL A 444 31.79 24.24 35.08
C VAL A 444 31.33 22.83 34.74
N THR A 445 30.03 22.57 34.85
CA THR A 445 29.38 21.28 34.54
C THR A 445 28.22 21.51 33.59
N THR A 446 28.19 20.82 32.45
CA THR A 446 27.06 20.92 31.51
C THR A 446 25.86 20.15 32.04
N VAL A 447 24.65 20.69 31.88
CA VAL A 447 23.41 20.01 32.28
C VAL A 447 23.19 18.76 31.43
N SER A 448 23.34 18.90 30.10
CA SER A 448 23.35 17.79 29.14
C SER A 448 24.71 17.11 29.11
N GLY A 449 24.74 15.77 29.10
CA GLY A 449 25.98 14.98 28.98
C GLY A 449 26.91 15.00 30.19
N LYS A 450 26.61 15.80 31.23
CA LYS A 450 27.36 15.92 32.50
C LYS A 450 28.87 16.11 32.31
N LYS A 451 29.29 16.88 31.31
CA LYS A 451 30.70 17.14 31.00
C LYS A 451 31.22 18.25 31.88
N THR A 452 32.48 18.16 32.29
CA THR A 452 33.09 19.13 33.21
C THR A 452 34.38 19.73 32.66
N ALA A 453 34.68 20.96 33.06
CA ALA A 453 35.98 21.59 32.89
C ALA A 453 36.29 22.45 34.12
N SER A 454 37.57 22.69 34.41
CA SER A 454 37.95 23.42 35.62
C SER A 454 39.14 24.36 35.41
N CYS A 455 39.17 25.42 36.22
CA CYS A 455 40.22 26.41 36.27
C CYS A 455 40.75 26.53 37.70
N LYS A 456 42.08 26.49 37.87
CA LYS A 456 42.73 26.79 39.14
C LYS A 456 42.88 28.30 39.27
N VAL A 457 42.20 28.90 40.24
CA VAL A 457 42.23 30.35 40.48
C VAL A 457 43.08 30.62 41.72
N THR A 458 44.10 31.47 41.57
CA THR A 458 44.90 31.99 42.69
C THR A 458 44.38 33.38 43.02
N VAL A 459 43.93 33.59 44.26
CA VAL A 459 43.56 34.89 44.78
C VAL A 459 44.77 35.49 45.48
N THR A 460 45.23 36.65 45.01
CA THR A 460 46.35 37.40 45.60
C THR A 460 45.83 38.58 46.41
N LYS A 461 46.66 39.13 47.30
CA LYS A 461 46.35 40.37 47.99
C LYS A 461 46.13 41.53 47.02
#